data_AF-A0A1Q7JF57-F1
#
_entry.id   AF-A0A1Q7JF57-F1
#
_cell.length_a   1.000
_cell.length_b   1.000
_cell.length_c   1.000
_cell.angle_alpha   90.00
_cell.angle_beta   90.00
_cell.angle_gamma   90.00
#
_symmetry.space_group_name_H-M   'P 1'
#
loop_
_entity.id
_entity.type
_entity.pdbx_description
1 polymer ?
#
loop_
_entity_poly.entity_id
_entity_poly.type
_entity_poly.pdbx_seq_one_letter_code
_entity_poly.pdbx_strand_id
1 'polypeptide(L)' 'MATYDEVSDYVKRQFGFAPKTCWIAHVKELNGLPVGRAWNRAGRGRIVPCPEDKRPAIERAFHHFRMI' A
#
# COMPACT_ATOMS: atom_id res chain seq x y z
N MET A 1 -6.48 11.72 3.72
CA MET A 1 -6.10 10.34 3.37
C MET A 1 -4.71 10.11 3.92
N ALA A 2 -4.46 9.00 4.63
CA ALA A 2 -3.12 8.76 5.16
C ALA A 2 -2.08 8.74 4.04
N THR A 3 -0.96 9.40 4.30
CA THR A 3 0.17 9.47 3.40
C THR A 3 0.86 8.10 3.30
N TYR A 4 1.66 7.91 2.27
CA TYR A 4 2.46 6.69 2.13
C TYR A 4 3.43 6.51 3.31
N ASP A 5 3.92 7.61 3.87
CA ASP A 5 4.84 7.62 5.00
C ASP A 5 4.15 7.15 6.29
N GLU A 6 2.96 7.68 6.59
CA GLU A 6 2.17 7.25 7.76
C GLU A 6 1.81 5.77 7.73
N VAL A 7 1.42 5.25 6.55
CA VAL A 7 1.15 3.83 6.37
C VAL A 7 2.42 3.00 6.56
N SER A 8 3.55 3.47 6.02
CA SER A 8 4.83 2.78 6.17
C SER A 8 5.28 2.73 7.63
N ASP A 9 5.16 3.84 8.35
CA ASP A 9 5.52 3.94 9.77
C ASP A 9 4.60 3.07 10.64
N TYR A 10 3.29 3.07 10.38
CA TYR A 10 2.35 2.19 11.09
C TYR A 10 2.72 0.71 10.91
N VAL A 11 2.97 0.28 9.67
CA VAL A 11 3.35 -1.11 9.39
C VAL A 11 4.70 -1.45 10.02
N LYS A 12 5.66 -0.52 10.00
CA LYS A 12 6.96 -0.70 10.64
C LYS A 12 6.82 -0.86 12.16
N ARG A 13 5.97 -0.07 12.81
CA ARG A 13 5.72 -0.16 14.26
C ARG A 13 5.00 -1.43 14.67
N GLN A 14 4.03 -1.88 13.87
CA GLN A 14 3.19 -3.04 14.22
C GLN A 14 3.78 -4.39 13.76
N PHE A 15 4.45 -4.43 12.61
CA PHE A 15 4.92 -5.66 11.98
C PHE A 15 6.45 -5.73 11.83
N GLY A 16 7.18 -4.68 12.22
CA GLY A 16 8.64 -4.68 12.20
C GLY A 16 9.28 -4.53 10.81
N PHE A 17 8.49 -4.24 9.76
CA PHE A 17 9.03 -4.03 8.40
C PHE A 17 8.43 -2.79 7.73
N ALA A 18 9.21 -2.16 6.85
CA ALA A 18 8.75 -1.04 6.03
C ALA A 18 8.21 -1.55 4.69
N PRO A 19 6.90 -1.42 4.39
CA PRO A 19 6.34 -1.79 3.10
C PRO A 19 6.81 -0.82 2.00
N LYS A 20 7.02 -1.33 0.79
CA LYS A 20 7.31 -0.47 -0.36
C LYS A 20 6.07 0.32 -0.77
N THR A 21 6.26 1.55 -1.23
CA THR A 21 5.16 2.41 -1.73
C THR A 21 4.37 1.76 -2.87
N CYS A 22 5.02 0.99 -3.75
CA CYS A 22 4.36 0.24 -4.81
C CYS A 22 3.38 -0.83 -4.28
N TRP A 23 3.69 -1.44 -3.13
CA TRP A 23 2.81 -2.40 -2.45
C TRP A 23 1.61 -1.70 -1.84
N ILE A 24 1.82 -0.57 -1.14
CA ILE A 24 0.73 0.25 -0.59
C ILE A 24 -0.22 0.68 -1.71
N ALA A 25 0.33 1.17 -2.81
CA ALA A 25 -0.45 1.52 -4.00
C ALA A 25 -1.23 0.30 -4.54
N HIS A 26 -0.69 -0.91 -4.44
CA HIS A 26 -1.34 -2.13 -4.93
C HIS A 26 -2.54 -2.49 -4.09
N VAL A 27 -2.35 -2.49 -2.77
CA VAL A 27 -3.43 -2.76 -1.83
C VAL A 27 -4.53 -1.70 -1.94
N LYS A 28 -4.18 -0.43 -2.22
CA LYS A 28 -5.18 0.62 -2.54
C LYS A 28 -6.04 0.23 -3.75
N GLU A 29 -5.40 -0.14 -4.86
CA GLU A 29 -6.09 -0.54 -6.10
C GLU A 29 -7.00 -1.76 -5.87
N LEU A 30 -6.51 -2.75 -5.11
CA LEU A 30 -7.24 -3.97 -4.78
C LEU A 30 -8.47 -3.71 -3.90
N ASN A 31 -8.42 -2.69 -3.04
CA ASN A 31 -9.52 -2.27 -2.18
C ASN A 31 -10.38 -1.16 -2.80
N GLY A 32 -10.19 -0.84 -4.09
CA GLY A 32 -10.98 0.19 -4.79
C GLY A 32 -10.64 1.63 -4.39
N LEU A 33 -9.55 1.87 -3.68
CA LEU A 33 -9.09 3.21 -3.34
C LEU A 33 -8.45 3.90 -4.55
N PRO A 34 -8.62 5.23 -4.69
CA PRO A 34 -8.01 5.98 -5.78
C PRO A 34 -6.48 5.92 -5.66
N VAL A 35 -5.84 5.54 -6.77
CA VAL A 35 -4.38 5.50 -6.89
C VAL A 35 -3.97 6.31 -8.11
N GLY A 36 -3.11 7.31 -7.89
CA GLY A 36 -2.57 8.12 -8.98
C GLY A 36 -1.71 7.28 -9.93
N ARG A 37 -1.78 7.58 -11.23
CA ARG A 37 -0.89 6.97 -12.23
C ARG A 37 0.53 7.48 -11.99
N ALA A 38 1.46 6.57 -11.69
CA ALA A 38 2.87 6.93 -11.58
C ALA A 38 3.39 7.45 -12.93
N TRP A 39 4.14 8.55 -12.90
CA TRP A 39 4.65 9.24 -14.10
C TRP A 39 5.56 8.34 -14.96
N ASN A 40 6.27 7.41 -14.32
CA ASN A 40 7.18 6.45 -14.94
C ASN A 40 6.52 5.09 -15.24
N ARG A 41 5.18 4.99 -15.22
CA ARG A 41 4.47 3.74 -15.54
C ARG A 41 4.53 3.47 -17.05
N ALA A 42 5.50 2.67 -17.47
CA ALA A 42 5.58 2.07 -18.80
C ALA A 42 4.82 0.73 -18.82
N GLY A 43 3.62 0.72 -19.42
CA GLY A 43 2.80 -0.50 -19.59
C GLY A 43 1.50 -0.54 -18.77
N ARG A 44 0.71 -1.61 -18.97
CA ARG A 44 -0.62 -1.81 -18.34
C ARG A 44 -0.56 -2.58 -17.01
N GLY A 45 0.49 -3.37 -16.77
CA GLY A 45 0.61 -4.25 -15.60
C GLY A 45 1.47 -3.68 -14.48
N ARG A 46 1.16 -4.05 -13.23
CA ARG A 46 2.09 -3.85 -12.11
C ARG A 46 3.23 -4.85 -12.22
N ILE A 47 4.45 -4.33 -12.32
CA ILE A 47 5.67 -5.14 -12.41
C ILE A 47 5.96 -5.87 -11.09
N VAL A 48 5.56 -5.29 -9.96
CA VAL A 48 5.79 -5.86 -8.62
C VAL A 48 4.48 -5.89 -7.83
N PRO A 49 3.74 -7.02 -7.83
CA PRO A 49 2.61 -7.18 -6.93
C PRO A 49 3.07 -7.19 -5.47
N CYS A 50 2.20 -6.70 -4.57
CA CYS A 50 2.39 -6.87 -3.13
C CYS A 50 2.37 -8.38 -2.80
N PRO A 51 3.36 -8.91 -2.08
CA PRO A 51 3.31 -10.28 -1.60
C PRO A 51 2.10 -10.47 -0.68
N GLU A 52 1.42 -11.61 -0.79
CA GLU A 52 0.16 -11.89 -0.11
C GLU A 52 0.33 -11.86 1.42
N ASP A 53 1.45 -12.37 1.91
CA ASP A 53 1.84 -12.35 3.33
C ASP A 53 1.89 -10.93 3.94
N LYS A 54 2.18 -9.91 3.12
CA LYS A 54 2.31 -8.51 3.57
C LYS A 54 1.09 -7.65 3.29
N ARG A 55 0.13 -8.13 2.48
CA ARG A 55 -1.16 -7.45 2.25
C ARG A 55 -1.91 -7.19 3.56
N PRO A 56 -2.13 -8.16 4.46
CA PRO A 56 -2.93 -7.93 5.67
C PRO A 56 -2.30 -6.88 6.60
N ALA A 57 -0.98 -6.72 6.57
CA ALA A 57 -0.30 -5.68 7.34
C ALA A 57 -0.65 -4.26 6.83
N ILE A 58 -0.68 -4.09 5.51
CA ILE A 58 -1.04 -2.83 4.86
C ILE A 58 -2.55 -2.56 5.01
N GLU A 59 -3.40 -3.59 4.90
CA GLU A 59 -4.85 -3.46 5.08
C GLU A 59 -5.21 -3.06 6.52
N ARG A 60 -4.52 -3.62 7.52
CA ARG A 60 -4.64 -3.16 8.91
C ARG A 60 -4.30 -1.68 9.06
N ALA A 61 -3.26 -1.20 8.38
CA ALA A 61 -2.94 0.23 8.37
C ALA A 61 -4.09 1.04 7.77
N PHE A 62 -4.65 0.61 6.64
CA PHE A 62 -5.76 1.31 6.01
C PHE A 62 -7.01 1.34 6.89
N HIS A 63 -7.36 0.26 7.57
CA HIS A 63 -8.44 0.24 8.57
C HIS A 63 -8.16 1.19 9.74
N HIS A 64 -6.91 1.21 10.25
CA HIS A 64 -6.51 2.11 11.33
C HIS A 64 -6.70 3.58 10.94
N PHE A 65 -6.34 3.93 9.70
CA PHE A 65 -6.51 5.26 9.13
C PHE A 65 -7.91 5.51 8.54
N ARG A 66 -8.87 4.58 8.73
CA ARG A 66 -10.25 4.63 8.21
C ARG A 66 -10.32 4.95 6.72
N MET A 67 -9.40 4.37 5.95
CA MET A 67 -9.38 4.48 4.49
C MET A 67 -10.31 3.45 3.85
N ILE A 68 -10.51 2.31 4.52
CA ILE A 68 -11.41 1.20 4.15
C ILE A 68 -12.20 0.73 5.38
#